data_AF-A0A7W0KP76-F1
#
_entry.id   AF-A0A7W0KP76-F1
#
_cell.length_a   1.000
_cell.length_b   1.000
_cell.length_c   1.000
_cell.angle_alpha   90.00
_cell.angle_beta   90.00
_cell.angle_gamma   90.00
#
_symmetry.space_group_name_H-M   'P 1'
#
loop_
_entity.id
_entity.type
_entity.pdbx_description
1 polymer ?
#
loop_
_entity_poly.entity_id
_entity_poly.type
_entity_poly.pdbx_seq_one_letter_code
_entity_poly.pdbx_strand_id
1 'polypeptide(L)'
;MPATVALAAEHVGRVAAYEATMRATGHKTGRSTMQAARTFSVKLERAGGWNQMSRAHQLDAIAKARSFASWMMVTGQLTIDADVLGRVYLRLGTSARSFCPEAHGWFVEACHRINIRPGDVALQWNALAMITAVTGFAPNEIGDQPFESGSTAILDAYVARGKPESGRNMASIFHRLRLTLFHAGGLDTHRRPARRPPVSVTGWTVVAPGFAQNARRYVAQVELSLRPATTKHIESDLREFGTWLATSHPEVASCVDLERRHIEAYKAWVSAKLGRHTGKPLSRISIKNRLINLHCFFDRITEWGYPDPPQRPLIFAGDLPIVDKPLPRFLDDAAATKLMRASRADPDPLSRLIVELGLGGPHPEGVRVRLRLDERQVHRDRQVVRRHMIHV
;
A
#
# COMPACT_ATOMS: atom_id res chain seq x y z
N MET A 1 23.59 -46.33 2.20
CA MET A 1 22.13 -46.39 2.37
C MET A 1 21.79 -45.66 3.67
N PRO A 2 21.29 -44.41 3.67
CA PRO A 2 20.92 -43.79 4.94
C PRO A 2 19.65 -44.49 5.46
N ALA A 3 19.67 -44.84 6.75
CA ALA A 3 18.61 -45.57 7.42
C ALA A 3 17.23 -44.96 7.12
N THR A 4 16.31 -45.80 6.66
CA THR A 4 14.89 -45.48 6.48
C THR A 4 14.34 -45.14 7.85
N VAL A 5 14.32 -43.85 8.21
CA VAL A 5 13.59 -43.40 9.39
C VAL A 5 12.12 -43.72 9.11
N ALA A 6 11.60 -44.70 9.84
CA ALA A 6 10.18 -45.02 9.82
C ALA A 6 9.44 -43.77 10.29
N LEU A 7 8.64 -43.21 9.38
CA LEU A 7 7.80 -42.04 9.68
C LEU A 7 6.72 -42.43 10.69
N ALA A 8 6.45 -41.58 11.67
CA ALA A 8 5.27 -41.71 12.51
C ALA A 8 3.98 -41.86 11.67
N ALA A 9 3.02 -42.63 12.16
CA ALA A 9 1.78 -42.96 11.43
C ALA A 9 1.01 -41.72 10.96
N GLU A 10 1.02 -40.64 11.76
CA GLU A 10 0.43 -39.34 11.40
C GLU A 10 1.08 -38.74 10.14
N HIS A 11 2.41 -38.78 10.04
CA HIS A 11 3.15 -38.23 8.91
C HIS A 11 3.00 -39.08 7.64
N VAL A 12 2.89 -40.40 7.79
CA VAL A 12 2.54 -41.31 6.68
C VAL A 12 1.13 -40.99 6.17
N GLY A 13 0.17 -40.81 7.08
CA GLY A 13 -1.21 -40.41 6.77
C GLY A 13 -1.28 -39.09 6.00
N ARG A 14 -0.50 -38.07 6.39
CA ARG A 14 -0.45 -36.77 5.69
C ARG A 14 0.09 -36.88 4.26
N VAL A 15 1.14 -37.67 4.04
CA VAL A 15 1.69 -37.86 2.68
C VAL A 15 0.69 -38.60 1.79
N ALA A 16 -0.02 -39.59 2.33
CA ALA A 16 -1.07 -40.31 1.60
C ALA A 16 -2.26 -39.38 1.27
N ALA A 17 -2.70 -38.55 2.21
CA ALA A 17 -3.76 -37.56 2.00
C ALA A 17 -3.37 -36.53 0.92
N TYR A 18 -2.12 -36.06 0.92
CA TYR A 18 -1.61 -35.20 -0.13
C TYR A 18 -1.63 -35.89 -1.50
N GLU A 19 -1.21 -37.16 -1.57
CA GLU A 19 -1.22 -37.93 -2.82
C GLU A 19 -2.64 -38.09 -3.37
N ALA A 20 -3.60 -38.40 -2.51
CA ALA A 20 -5.01 -38.50 -2.87
C ALA A 20 -5.56 -37.15 -3.38
N THR A 21 -5.25 -36.05 -2.68
CA THR A 21 -5.65 -34.69 -3.07
C THR A 21 -5.06 -34.29 -4.42
N MET A 22 -3.78 -34.59 -4.64
CA MET A 22 -3.09 -34.32 -5.91
C MET A 22 -3.74 -35.08 -7.07
N ARG A 23 -4.09 -36.35 -6.88
CA ARG A 23 -4.81 -37.14 -7.89
C ARG A 23 -6.20 -36.59 -8.18
N ALA A 24 -6.98 -36.29 -7.14
CA ALA A 24 -8.34 -35.76 -7.27
C ALA A 24 -8.37 -34.42 -8.02
N THR A 25 -7.33 -33.60 -7.85
CA THR A 25 -7.18 -32.29 -8.52
C THR A 25 -6.48 -32.37 -9.87
N GLY A 26 -6.20 -33.56 -10.41
CA GLY A 26 -5.56 -33.76 -11.71
C GLY A 26 -4.09 -33.35 -11.79
N HIS A 27 -3.42 -33.16 -10.65
CA HIS A 27 -1.99 -32.82 -10.62
C HIS A 27 -1.13 -34.08 -10.71
N LYS A 28 0.05 -33.97 -11.36
CA LYS A 28 0.99 -35.09 -11.49
C LYS A 28 1.60 -35.48 -10.14
N THR A 29 1.44 -36.74 -9.73
CA THR A 29 2.06 -37.34 -8.54
C THR A 29 3.38 -38.04 -8.90
N GLY A 30 4.36 -37.27 -9.37
CA GLY A 30 5.67 -37.83 -9.74
C GLY A 30 6.43 -38.41 -8.54
N ARG A 31 7.29 -39.41 -8.77
CA ARG A 31 8.13 -40.06 -7.74
C ARG A 31 8.97 -39.03 -6.96
N SER A 32 9.50 -38.01 -7.64
CA SER A 32 10.27 -36.93 -7.03
C SER A 32 9.43 -36.05 -6.08
N THR A 33 8.20 -35.70 -6.47
CA THR A 33 7.27 -34.90 -5.65
C THR A 33 6.89 -35.63 -4.37
N MET A 34 6.56 -36.92 -4.48
CA MET A 34 6.21 -37.74 -3.31
C MET A 34 7.43 -37.99 -2.41
N GLN A 35 8.62 -38.15 -2.99
CA GLN A 35 9.84 -38.25 -2.20
C GLN A 35 10.15 -36.96 -1.45
N ALA A 36 9.97 -35.80 -2.09
CA ALA A 36 10.15 -34.51 -1.43
C ALA A 36 9.18 -34.32 -0.25
N ALA A 37 7.90 -34.74 -0.40
CA ALA A 37 6.93 -34.73 0.69
C ALA A 37 7.35 -35.62 1.86
N ARG A 38 7.80 -36.86 1.59
CA ARG A 38 8.32 -37.76 2.62
C ARG A 38 9.55 -37.19 3.33
N THR A 39 10.51 -36.64 2.57
CA THR A 39 11.70 -36.01 3.15
C THR A 39 11.34 -34.81 4.01
N PHE A 40 10.35 -34.01 3.61
CA PHE A 40 9.83 -32.92 4.43
C PHE A 40 9.28 -33.45 5.76
N SER A 41 8.41 -34.47 5.73
CA SER A 41 7.87 -35.08 6.94
C SER A 41 8.94 -35.66 7.86
N VAL A 42 9.97 -36.33 7.32
CA VAL A 42 11.09 -36.85 8.13
C VAL A 42 11.85 -35.72 8.83
N LYS A 43 12.08 -34.59 8.13
CA LYS A 43 12.74 -33.42 8.72
C LYS A 43 11.90 -32.80 9.84
N LEU A 44 10.58 -32.73 9.65
CA LEU A 44 9.63 -32.21 10.62
C LEU A 44 9.63 -33.07 11.89
N GLU A 45 9.55 -34.39 11.73
CA GLU A 45 9.55 -35.37 12.82
C GLU A 45 10.85 -35.33 13.61
N ARG A 46 12.01 -35.36 12.92
CA ARG A 46 13.33 -35.31 13.57
C ARG A 46 13.55 -34.04 14.39
N ALA A 47 12.92 -32.93 13.99
CA ALA A 47 13.00 -31.68 14.74
C ALA A 47 12.05 -31.64 15.93
N GLY A 48 11.08 -32.56 16.04
CA GLY A 48 10.01 -32.49 17.03
C GLY A 48 8.94 -31.44 16.69
N GLY A 49 8.79 -31.11 15.41
CA GLY A 49 7.79 -30.14 14.92
C GLY A 49 8.39 -28.90 14.27
N TRP A 50 7.53 -28.12 13.62
CA TRP A 50 7.93 -27.01 12.75
C TRP A 50 8.65 -25.89 13.53
N ASN A 51 8.13 -25.54 14.70
CA ASN A 51 8.65 -24.44 15.52
C ASN A 51 10.02 -24.75 16.15
N GLN A 52 10.40 -26.03 16.20
CA GLN A 52 11.69 -26.46 16.71
C GLN A 52 12.78 -26.49 15.62
N MET A 53 12.40 -26.37 14.34
CA MET A 53 13.35 -26.27 13.25
C MET A 53 14.02 -24.89 13.26
N SER A 54 15.34 -24.86 13.10
CA SER A 54 16.04 -23.59 12.84
C SER A 54 15.49 -22.93 11.59
N ARG A 55 15.57 -21.60 11.56
CA ARG A 55 14.98 -20.82 10.48
C ARG A 55 15.56 -21.14 9.09
N ALA A 56 16.86 -21.41 9.02
CA ALA A 56 17.50 -21.84 7.77
C ALA A 56 16.94 -23.19 7.30
N HIS A 57 16.70 -24.12 8.22
CA HIS A 57 16.13 -25.44 7.90
C HIS A 57 14.66 -25.36 7.51
N GLN A 58 13.88 -24.47 8.11
CA GLN A 58 12.49 -24.19 7.69
C GLN A 58 12.44 -23.71 6.23
N LEU A 59 13.28 -22.72 5.87
CA LEU A 59 13.34 -22.18 4.51
C LEU A 59 13.81 -23.24 3.51
N ASP A 60 14.84 -24.03 3.84
CA ASP A 60 15.33 -25.14 3.01
C ASP A 60 14.27 -26.22 2.79
N ALA A 61 13.54 -26.60 3.85
CA ALA A 61 12.50 -27.62 3.78
C ALA A 61 11.36 -27.17 2.84
N ILE A 62 10.87 -25.92 2.99
CA ILE A 62 9.87 -25.36 2.09
C ILE A 62 10.39 -25.30 0.65
N ALA A 63 11.62 -24.82 0.44
CA ALA A 63 12.20 -24.69 -0.90
C ALA A 63 12.28 -26.04 -1.64
N LYS A 64 12.60 -27.13 -0.94
CA LYS A 64 12.72 -28.48 -1.51
C LYS A 64 11.37 -29.18 -1.71
N ALA A 65 10.33 -28.81 -0.96
CA ALA A 65 9.01 -29.45 -1.03
C ALA A 65 7.87 -28.43 -1.21
N ARG A 66 8.05 -27.41 -2.07
CA ARG A 66 7.15 -26.25 -2.19
C ARG A 66 5.68 -26.62 -2.37
N SER A 67 5.38 -27.61 -3.20
CA SER A 67 4.00 -28.06 -3.46
C SER A 67 3.35 -28.66 -2.20
N PHE A 68 4.05 -29.58 -1.54
CA PHE A 68 3.58 -30.23 -0.31
C PHE A 68 3.45 -29.23 0.84
N ALA A 69 4.45 -28.37 1.03
CA ALA A 69 4.42 -27.33 2.04
C ALA A 69 3.27 -26.33 1.80
N SER A 70 3.05 -25.92 0.54
CA SER A 70 1.92 -25.04 0.19
C SER A 70 0.58 -25.72 0.44
N TRP A 71 0.45 -27.01 0.11
CA TRP A 71 -0.76 -27.79 0.42
C TRP A 71 -1.01 -27.82 1.93
N MET A 72 -0.01 -28.20 2.73
CA MET A 72 -0.15 -28.23 4.20
C MET A 72 -0.57 -26.87 4.76
N MET A 73 -0.01 -25.77 4.25
CA MET A 73 -0.36 -24.41 4.69
C MET A 73 -1.80 -24.03 4.35
N VAL A 74 -2.24 -24.24 3.10
CA VAL A 74 -3.58 -23.80 2.66
C VAL A 74 -4.70 -24.68 3.19
N THR A 75 -4.39 -25.92 3.58
CA THR A 75 -5.33 -26.83 4.25
C THR A 75 -5.22 -26.78 5.78
N GLY A 76 -4.51 -25.80 6.36
CA GLY A 76 -4.41 -25.62 7.82
C GLY A 76 -3.60 -26.69 8.58
N GLN A 77 -2.90 -27.58 7.88
CA GLN A 77 -2.06 -28.64 8.50
C GLN A 77 -0.67 -28.15 8.92
N LEU A 78 -0.29 -26.95 8.50
CA LEU A 78 0.97 -26.30 8.87
C LEU A 78 0.77 -24.79 9.00
N THR A 79 0.97 -24.29 10.21
CA THR A 79 1.06 -22.85 10.47
C THR A 79 2.52 -22.41 10.44
N ILE A 80 2.82 -21.32 9.74
CA ILE A 80 4.17 -20.76 9.64
C ILE A 80 4.25 -19.32 10.13
N ASP A 81 5.42 -18.92 10.62
CA ASP A 81 5.67 -17.52 10.97
C ASP A 81 5.64 -16.62 9.74
N ALA A 82 5.05 -15.42 9.90
CA ALA A 82 4.93 -14.44 8.82
C ALA A 82 6.29 -14.03 8.21
N ASP A 83 7.35 -13.99 9.01
CA ASP A 83 8.70 -13.67 8.51
C ASP A 83 9.29 -14.84 7.69
N VAL A 84 8.92 -16.10 7.97
CA VAL A 84 9.25 -17.21 7.07
C VAL A 84 8.47 -17.07 5.77
N LEU A 85 7.15 -16.85 5.84
CA LEU A 85 6.27 -16.68 4.67
C LEU A 85 6.80 -15.61 3.71
N GLY A 86 7.22 -14.46 4.23
CA GLY A 86 7.84 -13.44 3.41
C GLY A 86 9.02 -14.00 2.60
N ARG A 87 9.89 -14.81 3.19
CA ARG A 87 11.19 -15.22 2.62
C ARG A 87 11.10 -16.25 1.51
N VAL A 88 10.05 -17.07 1.49
CA VAL A 88 9.90 -18.14 0.50
C VAL A 88 9.13 -17.76 -0.77
N TYR A 89 8.54 -16.56 -0.83
CA TYR A 89 7.73 -16.07 -1.96
C TYR A 89 6.84 -17.17 -2.57
N LEU A 90 5.97 -17.75 -1.76
CA LEU A 90 5.05 -18.80 -2.19
C LEU A 90 3.86 -18.17 -2.93
N ARG A 91 3.46 -18.77 -4.05
CA ARG A 91 2.20 -18.44 -4.75
C ARG A 91 1.04 -19.20 -4.11
N LEU A 92 0.75 -18.89 -2.85
CA LEU A 92 -0.25 -19.62 -2.07
C LEU A 92 -1.65 -19.53 -2.67
N GLY A 93 -2.00 -18.43 -3.35
CA GLY A 93 -3.30 -18.30 -4.03
C GLY A 93 -3.55 -19.39 -5.09
N THR A 94 -2.52 -19.78 -5.86
CA THR A 94 -2.65 -20.87 -6.85
C THR A 94 -2.89 -22.21 -6.16
N SER A 95 -2.11 -22.52 -5.13
CA SER A 95 -2.26 -23.77 -4.36
C SER A 95 -3.60 -23.83 -3.64
N ALA A 96 -4.02 -22.75 -2.98
CA ALA A 96 -5.30 -22.66 -2.29
C ALA A 96 -6.48 -22.82 -3.25
N ARG A 97 -6.40 -22.25 -4.47
CA ARG A 97 -7.43 -22.44 -5.48
C ARG A 97 -7.61 -23.92 -5.87
N SER A 98 -6.50 -24.65 -6.00
CA SER A 98 -6.52 -26.07 -6.36
C SER A 98 -6.99 -26.96 -5.20
N PHE A 99 -6.54 -26.69 -3.98
CA PHE A 99 -6.73 -27.58 -2.83
C PHE A 99 -7.91 -27.22 -1.95
N CYS A 100 -8.46 -26.01 -2.08
CA CYS A 100 -9.64 -25.54 -1.36
C CYS A 100 -10.68 -24.98 -2.35
N PRO A 101 -11.18 -25.80 -3.30
CA PRO A 101 -12.02 -25.34 -4.40
C PRO A 101 -13.36 -24.76 -3.93
N GLU A 102 -13.95 -25.33 -2.87
CA GLU A 102 -15.20 -24.84 -2.28
C GLU A 102 -15.03 -23.44 -1.68
N ALA A 103 -14.00 -23.25 -0.84
CA ALA A 103 -13.70 -21.95 -0.26
C ALA A 103 -13.33 -20.90 -1.34
N HIS A 104 -12.62 -21.32 -2.40
CA HIS A 104 -12.35 -20.45 -3.54
C HIS A 104 -13.64 -20.05 -4.28
N GLY A 105 -14.55 -21.01 -4.50
CA GLY A 105 -15.86 -20.76 -5.11
C GLY A 105 -16.67 -19.73 -4.30
N TRP A 106 -16.80 -19.95 -2.99
CA TRP A 106 -17.44 -19.00 -2.07
C TRP A 106 -16.83 -17.59 -2.16
N PHE A 107 -15.50 -17.50 -2.16
CA PHE A 107 -14.81 -16.21 -2.23
C PHE A 107 -15.01 -15.48 -3.56
N VAL A 108 -14.96 -16.21 -4.67
CA VAL A 108 -15.21 -15.66 -6.02
C VAL A 108 -16.65 -15.16 -6.12
N GLU A 109 -17.63 -15.92 -5.63
CA GLU A 109 -19.03 -15.49 -5.58
C GLU A 109 -19.19 -14.22 -4.73
N ALA A 110 -18.53 -14.16 -3.55
CA ALA A 110 -18.52 -12.96 -2.74
C ALA A 110 -17.96 -11.74 -3.49
N CYS A 111 -16.89 -11.92 -4.27
CA CYS A 111 -16.30 -10.87 -5.08
C CYS A 111 -17.20 -10.42 -6.24
N HIS A 112 -17.89 -11.36 -6.89
CA HIS A 112 -18.84 -11.07 -7.97
C HIS A 112 -20.01 -10.21 -7.46
N ARG A 113 -20.55 -10.50 -6.26
CA ARG A 113 -21.64 -9.70 -5.66
C ARG A 113 -21.30 -8.22 -5.50
N ILE A 114 -20.02 -7.89 -5.33
CA ILE A 114 -19.54 -6.50 -5.17
C ILE A 114 -18.72 -6.00 -6.38
N ASN A 115 -18.83 -6.67 -7.54
CA ASN A 115 -18.24 -6.27 -8.82
C ASN A 115 -16.71 -6.03 -8.77
N ILE A 116 -15.96 -6.86 -8.04
CA ILE A 116 -14.49 -6.77 -8.01
C ILE A 116 -13.90 -7.27 -9.33
N ARG A 117 -12.89 -6.55 -9.83
CA ARG A 117 -12.17 -6.92 -11.06
C ARG A 117 -11.39 -8.23 -10.89
N PRO A 118 -11.34 -9.13 -11.90
CA PRO A 118 -10.69 -10.45 -11.77
C PRO A 118 -9.23 -10.43 -11.29
N GLY A 119 -8.44 -9.46 -11.75
CA GLY A 119 -7.06 -9.29 -11.30
C GLY A 119 -6.94 -8.98 -9.81
N ASP A 120 -7.91 -8.26 -9.24
CA ASP A 120 -7.95 -7.96 -7.81
C ASP A 120 -8.48 -9.14 -6.98
N VAL A 121 -9.41 -9.94 -7.53
CA VAL A 121 -9.86 -11.21 -6.91
C VAL A 121 -8.66 -12.12 -6.65
N ALA A 122 -7.77 -12.30 -7.64
CA ALA A 122 -6.59 -13.15 -7.48
C ALA A 122 -5.62 -12.62 -6.40
N LEU A 123 -5.45 -11.30 -6.30
CA LEU A 123 -4.60 -10.67 -5.27
C LEU A 123 -5.19 -10.86 -3.87
N GLN A 124 -6.48 -10.61 -3.72
CA GLN A 124 -7.17 -10.75 -2.45
C GLN A 124 -7.24 -12.23 -2.01
N TRP A 125 -7.49 -13.16 -2.94
CA TRP A 125 -7.46 -14.59 -2.67
C TRP A 125 -6.07 -15.05 -2.19
N ASN A 126 -5.00 -14.58 -2.85
CA ASN A 126 -3.64 -14.88 -2.39
C ASN A 126 -3.39 -14.29 -0.98
N ALA A 127 -3.90 -13.10 -0.69
CA ALA A 127 -3.79 -12.50 0.64
C ALA A 127 -4.55 -13.30 1.72
N LEU A 128 -5.73 -13.82 1.39
CA LEU A 128 -6.49 -14.70 2.27
C LEU A 128 -5.73 -16.01 2.56
N ALA A 129 -5.18 -16.64 1.51
CA ALA A 129 -4.36 -17.85 1.66
C ALA A 129 -3.10 -17.63 2.51
N MET A 130 -2.53 -16.42 2.49
CA MET A 130 -1.42 -16.07 3.38
C MET A 130 -1.87 -15.95 4.84
N ILE A 131 -3.06 -15.39 5.10
CA ILE A 131 -3.63 -15.36 6.47
C ILE A 131 -3.88 -16.79 6.95
N THR A 132 -4.44 -17.66 6.12
CA THR A 132 -4.59 -19.09 6.43
C THR A 132 -3.25 -19.74 6.79
N ALA A 133 -2.19 -19.50 6.02
CA ALA A 133 -0.87 -20.06 6.31
C ALA A 133 -0.25 -19.59 7.64
N VAL A 134 -0.56 -18.38 8.09
CA VAL A 134 0.00 -17.78 9.32
C VAL A 134 -0.86 -18.05 10.55
N THR A 135 -2.16 -18.28 10.37
CA THR A 135 -3.11 -18.44 11.47
C THR A 135 -3.63 -19.86 11.64
N GLY A 136 -3.54 -20.69 10.59
CA GLY A 136 -4.07 -22.06 10.54
C GLY A 136 -5.57 -22.17 10.22
N PHE A 137 -6.32 -21.06 10.24
CA PHE A 137 -7.76 -21.07 9.96
C PHE A 137 -8.05 -21.21 8.46
N ALA A 138 -9.03 -22.04 8.12
CA ALA A 138 -9.46 -22.20 6.73
C ALA A 138 -9.99 -20.87 6.16
N PRO A 139 -9.90 -20.63 4.84
CA PRO A 139 -10.27 -19.34 4.26
C PRO A 139 -11.69 -18.85 4.57
N ASN A 140 -12.64 -19.78 4.75
CA ASN A 140 -14.04 -19.53 5.09
C ASN A 140 -14.31 -19.43 6.61
N GLU A 141 -13.32 -19.73 7.46
CA GLU A 141 -13.41 -19.66 8.92
C GLU A 141 -12.64 -18.46 9.51
N ILE A 142 -12.03 -17.64 8.65
CA ILE A 142 -11.30 -16.44 9.08
C ILE A 142 -12.31 -15.37 9.52
N GLY A 143 -12.48 -15.26 10.84
CA GLY A 143 -13.16 -14.15 11.51
C GLY A 143 -12.24 -12.96 11.82
N ASP A 144 -12.74 -11.99 12.57
CA ASP A 144 -12.04 -10.72 12.87
C ASP A 144 -10.67 -10.90 13.51
N GLN A 145 -10.54 -11.76 14.54
CA GLN A 145 -9.29 -11.91 15.29
C GLN A 145 -8.17 -12.60 14.48
N PRO A 146 -8.41 -13.73 13.78
CA PRO A 146 -7.43 -14.31 12.86
C PRO A 146 -7.04 -13.37 11.72
N PHE A 147 -8.01 -12.62 11.16
CA PHE A 147 -7.74 -11.67 10.10
C PHE A 147 -6.79 -10.55 10.55
N GLU A 148 -7.06 -9.92 11.69
CA GLU A 148 -6.25 -8.80 12.21
C GLU A 148 -4.84 -9.25 12.62
N SER A 149 -4.73 -10.36 13.35
CA SER A 149 -3.45 -10.91 13.78
C SER A 149 -2.58 -11.33 12.59
N GLY A 150 -3.16 -12.08 11.64
CA GLY A 150 -2.47 -12.55 10.45
C GLY A 150 -2.02 -11.42 9.53
N SER A 151 -2.92 -10.48 9.21
CA SER A 151 -2.59 -9.34 8.34
C SER A 151 -1.51 -8.44 8.96
N THR A 152 -1.56 -8.18 10.27
CA THR A 152 -0.55 -7.39 10.99
C THR A 152 0.82 -8.07 10.94
N ALA A 153 0.89 -9.36 11.29
CA ALA A 153 2.14 -10.12 11.28
C ALA A 153 2.80 -10.14 9.89
N ILE A 154 1.99 -10.30 8.83
CA ILE A 154 2.47 -10.28 7.45
C ILE A 154 2.99 -8.88 7.07
N LEU A 155 2.28 -7.82 7.42
CA LEU A 155 2.73 -6.46 7.12
C LEU A 155 4.05 -6.11 7.82
N ASP A 156 4.18 -6.45 9.10
CA ASP A 156 5.41 -6.22 9.87
C ASP A 156 6.59 -7.02 9.29
N ALA A 157 6.37 -8.27 8.90
CA ALA A 157 7.37 -9.08 8.21
C ALA A 157 7.82 -8.47 6.87
N TYR A 158 6.89 -7.88 6.11
CA TYR A 158 7.21 -7.19 4.85
C TYR A 158 8.02 -5.91 5.06
N VAL A 159 7.70 -5.14 6.12
CA VAL A 159 8.43 -3.91 6.48
C VAL A 159 9.84 -4.22 6.97
N ALA A 160 10.02 -5.27 7.76
CA ALA A 160 11.31 -5.68 8.33
C ALA A 160 12.39 -6.01 7.27
N ARG A 161 12.01 -6.25 6.01
CA ARG A 161 12.90 -6.60 4.90
C ARG A 161 13.64 -5.44 4.25
N GLY A 162 13.51 -4.24 4.80
CA GLY A 162 14.15 -3.04 4.24
C GLY A 162 13.54 -2.59 2.89
N LYS A 163 12.37 -3.12 2.50
CA LYS A 163 11.63 -2.74 1.28
C LYS A 163 10.23 -2.24 1.63
N PRO A 164 10.09 -1.00 2.12
CA PRO A 164 8.82 -0.45 2.61
C PRO A 164 7.72 -0.34 1.54
N GLU A 165 8.08 -0.30 0.25
CA GLU A 165 7.10 -0.27 -0.85
C GLU A 165 6.30 -1.56 -0.98
N SER A 166 6.94 -2.71 -0.77
CA SER A 166 6.28 -4.02 -0.81
C SER A 166 5.19 -4.16 0.25
N GLY A 167 5.40 -3.56 1.43
CA GLY A 167 4.41 -3.51 2.50
C GLY A 167 3.20 -2.64 2.18
N ARG A 168 3.37 -1.53 1.43
CA ARG A 168 2.23 -0.65 1.06
C ARG A 168 1.26 -1.31 0.10
N ASN A 169 1.77 -2.00 -0.92
CA ASN A 169 0.91 -2.73 -1.85
C ASN A 169 0.11 -3.80 -1.09
N MET A 170 0.79 -4.55 -0.22
CA MET A 170 0.14 -5.58 0.59
C MET A 170 -0.92 -5.00 1.55
N ALA A 171 -0.64 -3.87 2.20
CA ALA A 171 -1.61 -3.21 3.07
C ALA A 171 -2.87 -2.77 2.30
N SER A 172 -2.69 -2.30 1.06
CA SER A 172 -3.81 -1.95 0.18
C SER A 172 -4.64 -3.17 -0.20
N ILE A 173 -4.00 -4.31 -0.48
CA ILE A 173 -4.69 -5.58 -0.76
C ILE A 173 -5.46 -6.07 0.47
N PHE A 174 -4.87 -6.06 1.67
CA PHE A 174 -5.57 -6.45 2.90
C PHE A 174 -6.75 -5.53 3.20
N HIS A 175 -6.63 -4.23 2.93
CA HIS A 175 -7.75 -3.31 3.09
C HIS A 175 -8.94 -3.68 2.19
N ARG A 176 -8.68 -4.01 0.92
CA ARG A 176 -9.72 -4.46 -0.02
C ARG A 176 -10.29 -5.82 0.36
N LEU A 177 -9.43 -6.77 0.75
CA LEU A 177 -9.84 -8.09 1.23
C LEU A 177 -10.78 -7.98 2.43
N ARG A 178 -10.47 -7.10 3.40
CA ARG A 178 -11.35 -6.88 4.55
C ARG A 178 -12.75 -6.43 4.13
N LEU A 179 -12.83 -5.49 3.19
CA LEU A 179 -14.10 -5.00 2.67
C LEU A 179 -14.89 -6.14 2.02
N THR A 180 -14.23 -6.98 1.22
CA THR A 180 -14.83 -8.16 0.59
C THR A 180 -15.36 -9.13 1.63
N LEU A 181 -14.57 -9.51 2.63
CA LEU A 181 -14.98 -10.47 3.66
C LEU A 181 -16.11 -9.93 4.56
N PHE A 182 -16.09 -8.63 4.86
CA PHE A 182 -17.18 -7.97 5.59
C PHE A 182 -18.51 -8.05 4.80
N HIS A 183 -18.50 -7.69 3.52
CA HIS A 183 -19.69 -7.83 2.67
C HIS A 183 -20.07 -9.29 2.40
N ALA A 184 -19.13 -10.23 2.53
CA ALA A 184 -19.39 -11.66 2.43
C ALA A 184 -20.00 -12.25 3.71
N GLY A 185 -20.03 -11.51 4.82
CA GLY A 185 -20.45 -11.99 6.13
C GLY A 185 -19.40 -12.86 6.84
N GLY A 186 -18.15 -12.87 6.36
CA GLY A 186 -17.04 -13.59 7.00
C GLY A 186 -16.35 -12.80 8.12
N LEU A 187 -16.49 -11.47 8.12
CA LEU A 187 -16.05 -10.59 9.21
C LEU A 187 -17.24 -9.83 9.75
N ASP A 188 -17.38 -9.78 11.07
CA ASP A 188 -18.45 -9.04 11.73
C ASP A 188 -18.17 -7.54 11.73
N THR A 189 -16.90 -7.16 11.67
CA THR A 189 -16.52 -5.74 11.72
C THR A 189 -15.67 -5.30 10.53
N HIS A 190 -16.12 -4.22 9.88
CA HIS A 190 -15.26 -3.38 9.06
C HIS A 190 -14.45 -2.39 9.95
N ARG A 191 -14.01 -2.82 11.14
CA ARG A 191 -13.30 -1.94 12.08
C ARG A 191 -11.93 -1.58 11.50
N ARG A 192 -11.82 -0.45 10.78
CA ARG A 192 -10.55 0.10 10.30
C ARG A 192 -9.52 -0.03 11.43
N PRO A 193 -8.36 -0.68 11.22
CA PRO A 193 -7.37 -0.86 12.28
C PRO A 193 -7.11 0.48 12.93
N ALA A 194 -7.04 0.50 14.27
CA ALA A 194 -6.81 1.71 15.04
C ALA A 194 -5.62 2.43 14.42
N ARG A 195 -5.91 3.57 13.75
CA ARG A 195 -4.90 4.31 13.02
C ARG A 195 -3.84 4.65 14.05
N ARG A 196 -2.60 4.15 13.88
CA ARG A 196 -1.46 4.83 14.50
C ARG A 196 -1.68 6.31 14.22
N PRO A 197 -1.68 7.19 15.23
CA PRO A 197 -2.05 8.58 15.00
C PRO A 197 -1.19 9.09 13.85
N PRO A 198 -1.79 9.76 12.85
CA PRO A 198 -1.09 10.09 11.63
C PRO A 198 0.18 10.86 11.97
N VAL A 199 1.22 10.72 11.14
CA VAL A 199 2.51 11.40 11.38
C VAL A 199 2.34 12.92 11.50
N SER A 200 1.29 13.49 10.91
CA SER A 200 0.89 14.89 11.10
C SER A 200 0.48 15.25 12.53
N VAL A 201 0.24 14.26 13.39
CA VAL A 201 -0.09 14.40 14.80
C VAL A 201 1.12 14.00 15.67
N THR A 202 1.65 12.79 15.47
CA THR A 202 2.75 12.25 16.30
C THR A 202 4.13 12.79 15.95
N GLY A 203 4.36 13.15 14.68
CA GLY A 203 5.69 13.53 14.21
C GLY A 203 6.15 14.92 14.66
N TRP A 204 5.31 15.66 15.39
CA TRP A 204 5.67 16.94 15.98
C TRP A 204 6.22 16.82 17.40
N THR A 205 6.08 15.66 18.06
CA THR A 205 6.54 15.47 19.45
C THR A 205 8.06 15.66 19.59
N VAL A 206 8.81 15.35 18.53
CA VAL A 206 10.26 15.53 18.49
C VAL A 206 10.68 16.95 18.10
N VAL A 207 9.76 17.80 17.66
CA VAL A 207 10.07 19.16 17.18
C VAL A 207 10.03 20.14 18.34
N ALA A 208 10.96 21.10 18.35
CA ALA A 208 11.02 22.15 19.37
C ALA A 208 9.65 22.85 19.53
N PRO A 209 9.12 23.02 20.76
CA PRO A 209 7.75 23.50 20.98
C PRO A 209 7.45 24.86 20.36
N GLY A 210 8.39 25.83 20.44
CA GLY A 210 8.20 27.18 19.88
C GLY A 210 8.03 27.16 18.36
N PHE A 211 8.94 26.45 17.67
CA PHE A 211 8.81 26.25 16.23
C PHE A 211 7.51 25.50 15.86
N ALA A 212 7.20 24.41 16.58
CA ALA A 212 6.02 23.60 16.31
C ALA A 212 4.71 24.38 16.50
N GLN A 213 4.65 25.28 17.48
CA GLN A 213 3.48 26.13 17.72
C GLN A 213 3.28 27.10 16.56
N ASN A 214 4.32 27.82 16.14
CA ASN A 214 4.26 28.75 15.01
C ASN A 214 3.89 28.04 13.71
N ALA A 215 4.51 26.88 13.43
CA ALA A 215 4.24 26.09 12.24
C ALA A 215 2.79 25.57 12.20
N ARG A 216 2.28 25.00 13.30
CA ARG A 216 0.89 24.52 13.36
C ARG A 216 -0.12 25.66 13.23
N ARG A 217 0.14 26.80 13.87
CA ARG A 217 -0.72 27.99 13.75
C ARG A 217 -0.74 28.50 12.32
N TYR A 218 0.40 28.54 11.63
CA TYR A 218 0.48 28.90 10.21
C TYR A 218 -0.28 27.91 9.32
N VAL A 219 -0.07 26.60 9.52
CA VAL A 219 -0.77 25.55 8.75
C VAL A 219 -2.28 25.66 8.91
N ALA A 220 -2.78 25.85 10.13
CA ALA A 220 -4.21 26.05 10.40
C ALA A 220 -4.76 27.29 9.68
N GLN A 221 -3.98 28.36 9.61
CA GLN A 221 -4.39 29.59 8.91
C GLN A 221 -4.48 29.39 7.40
N VAL A 222 -3.47 28.77 6.77
CA VAL A 222 -3.47 28.58 5.31
C VAL A 222 -4.43 27.48 4.86
N GLU A 223 -4.82 26.56 5.75
CA GLU A 223 -5.85 25.54 5.49
C GLU A 223 -7.20 26.15 5.12
N LEU A 224 -7.51 27.36 5.62
CA LEU A 224 -8.74 28.08 5.29
C LEU A 224 -8.83 28.50 3.83
N SER A 225 -7.69 28.59 3.13
CA SER A 225 -7.61 29.12 1.76
C SER A 225 -7.07 28.10 0.74
N LEU A 226 -6.26 27.14 1.18
CA LEU A 226 -5.56 26.20 0.29
C LEU A 226 -6.29 24.87 0.17
N ARG A 227 -6.03 24.16 -0.94
CA ARG A 227 -6.53 22.79 -1.13
C ARG A 227 -5.94 21.85 -0.07
N PRO A 228 -6.69 20.85 0.42
CA PRO A 228 -6.20 19.93 1.45
C PRO A 228 -4.88 19.22 1.11
N ALA A 229 -4.64 18.93 -0.17
CA ALA A 229 -3.38 18.32 -0.61
C ALA A 229 -2.18 19.27 -0.45
N THR A 230 -2.36 20.56 -0.73
CA THR A 230 -1.33 21.59 -0.58
C THR A 230 -0.97 21.80 0.89
N THR A 231 -1.98 21.94 1.75
CA THR A 231 -1.80 22.10 3.20
C THR A 231 -1.03 20.92 3.80
N LYS A 232 -1.34 19.69 3.37
CA LYS A 232 -0.60 18.48 3.78
C LYS A 232 0.87 18.51 3.38
N HIS A 233 1.20 19.03 2.19
CA HIS A 233 2.59 19.16 1.76
C HIS A 233 3.33 20.22 2.58
N ILE A 234 2.71 21.38 2.82
CA ILE A 234 3.27 22.43 3.67
C ILE A 234 3.54 21.89 5.08
N GLU A 235 2.54 21.27 5.72
CA GLU A 235 2.68 20.63 7.04
C GLU A 235 3.85 19.64 7.07
N SER A 236 3.93 18.78 6.05
CA SER A 236 4.97 17.76 5.99
C SER A 236 6.36 18.36 5.85
N ASP A 237 6.52 19.41 5.06
CA ASP A 237 7.79 20.09 4.83
C ASP A 237 8.25 20.85 6.09
N LEU A 238 7.33 21.56 6.76
CA LEU A 238 7.63 22.26 8.02
C LEU A 238 8.00 21.29 9.13
N ARG A 239 7.28 20.16 9.24
CA ARG A 239 7.60 19.13 10.23
C ARG A 239 8.92 18.43 9.93
N GLU A 240 9.24 18.19 8.66
CA GLU A 240 10.54 17.63 8.25
C GLU A 240 11.69 18.56 8.65
N PHE A 241 11.56 19.86 8.41
CA PHE A 241 12.53 20.86 8.84
C PHE A 241 12.66 20.91 10.36
N GLY A 242 11.55 20.99 11.10
CA GLY A 242 11.56 20.99 12.56
C GLY A 242 12.17 19.72 13.17
N THR A 243 11.94 18.56 12.55
CA THR A 243 12.54 17.28 12.98
C THR A 243 14.05 17.27 12.74
N TRP A 244 14.48 17.82 11.60
CA TRP A 244 15.90 17.97 11.29
C TRP A 244 16.58 18.93 12.28
N LEU A 245 15.97 20.08 12.59
CA LEU A 245 16.46 21.01 13.60
C LEU A 245 16.65 20.32 14.96
N ALA A 246 15.64 19.58 15.44
CA ALA A 246 15.74 18.88 16.72
C ALA A 246 16.92 17.89 16.79
N THR A 247 17.40 17.39 15.65
CA THR A 247 18.53 16.45 15.59
C THR A 247 19.87 17.17 15.38
N SER A 248 19.90 18.17 14.51
CA SER A 248 21.15 18.81 14.04
C SER A 248 21.47 20.13 14.73
N HIS A 249 20.45 20.82 15.26
CA HIS A 249 20.52 22.12 15.90
C HIS A 249 19.58 22.20 17.12
N PRO A 250 19.81 21.38 18.17
CA PRO A 250 18.94 21.33 19.34
C PRO A 250 18.92 22.65 20.13
N GLU A 251 19.86 23.57 19.87
CA GLU A 251 19.88 24.92 20.44
C GLU A 251 18.73 25.82 19.93
N VAL A 252 18.10 25.45 18.82
CA VAL A 252 17.01 26.24 18.21
C VAL A 252 15.68 25.82 18.83
N ALA A 253 15.16 26.63 19.76
CA ALA A 253 13.91 26.37 20.46
C ALA A 253 12.69 26.96 19.73
N SER A 254 12.87 28.09 19.04
CA SER A 254 11.81 28.82 18.34
C SER A 254 12.30 29.46 17.03
N CYS A 255 11.41 30.15 16.31
CA CYS A 255 11.74 30.79 15.04
C CYS A 255 12.68 32.00 15.21
N VAL A 256 12.72 32.63 16.39
CA VAL A 256 13.64 33.74 16.71
C VAL A 256 15.11 33.32 16.72
N ASP A 257 15.38 32.07 17.13
CA ASP A 257 16.74 31.51 17.21
C ASP A 257 17.29 31.11 15.84
N LEU A 258 16.46 31.21 14.79
CA LEU A 258 16.87 30.83 13.45
C LEU A 258 17.83 31.85 12.86
N GLU A 259 19.01 31.36 12.54
CA GLU A 259 20.02 32.08 11.79
C GLU A 259 20.16 31.54 10.36
N ARG A 260 20.82 32.35 9.53
CA ARG A 260 21.10 32.00 8.15
C ARG A 260 21.85 30.66 8.00
N ARG A 261 22.79 30.37 8.90
CA ARG A 261 23.57 29.12 8.92
C ARG A 261 22.68 27.86 9.00
N HIS A 262 21.54 27.93 9.68
CA HIS A 262 20.61 26.79 9.79
C HIS A 262 19.96 26.48 8.44
N ILE A 263 19.62 27.51 7.66
CA ILE A 263 19.05 27.33 6.32
C ILE A 263 20.09 26.73 5.36
N GLU A 264 21.33 27.20 5.43
CA GLU A 264 22.43 26.69 4.60
C GLU A 264 22.74 25.23 4.90
N ALA A 265 22.81 24.87 6.20
CA ALA A 265 22.97 23.49 6.64
C ALA A 265 21.78 22.61 6.21
N TYR A 266 20.54 23.10 6.33
CA TYR A 266 19.36 22.37 5.86
C TYR A 266 19.39 22.13 4.35
N LYS A 267 19.76 23.14 3.56
CA LYS A 267 19.90 23.03 2.11
C LYS A 267 20.92 21.96 1.72
N ALA A 268 22.07 21.93 2.38
CA ALA A 268 23.08 20.90 2.15
C ALA A 268 22.53 19.49 2.49
N TRP A 269 21.90 19.36 3.67
CA TRP A 269 21.32 18.09 4.11
C TRP A 269 20.21 17.58 3.20
N VAL A 270 19.23 18.43 2.85
CA VAL A 270 18.08 18.02 2.01
C VAL A 270 18.51 17.68 0.59
N SER A 271 19.62 18.25 0.11
CA SER A 271 20.19 17.94 -1.21
C SER A 271 20.88 16.57 -1.23
N ALA A 272 21.52 16.17 -0.12
CA ALA A 272 22.15 14.85 0.02
C ALA A 272 21.16 13.74 0.44
N LYS A 273 20.00 14.11 0.98
CA LYS A 273 19.02 13.17 1.53
C LYS A 273 18.43 12.25 0.47
N LEU A 274 18.42 10.95 0.78
CA LEU A 274 17.73 9.94 0.00
C LEU A 274 16.23 9.95 0.32
N GLY A 275 15.42 9.92 -0.74
CA GLY A 275 13.98 9.77 -0.63
C GLY A 275 13.62 8.44 0.04
N ARG A 276 12.81 8.49 1.09
CA ARG A 276 12.35 7.30 1.86
C ARG A 276 11.77 6.19 0.99
N HIS A 277 11.18 6.55 -0.15
CA HIS A 277 10.47 5.65 -1.05
C HIS A 277 11.38 5.11 -2.15
N THR A 278 12.07 6.01 -2.84
CA THR A 278 12.88 5.68 -4.02
C THR A 278 14.28 5.20 -3.68
N GLY A 279 14.80 5.49 -2.47
CA GLY A 279 16.20 5.31 -2.11
C GLY A 279 17.16 6.19 -2.93
N LYS A 280 16.65 7.12 -3.73
CA LYS A 280 17.42 8.02 -4.59
C LYS A 280 17.42 9.44 -4.03
N PRO A 281 18.41 10.29 -4.38
CA PRO A 281 18.37 11.70 -4.06
C PRO A 281 17.07 12.37 -4.50
N LEU A 282 16.67 13.40 -3.78
CA LEU A 282 15.46 14.15 -4.07
C LEU A 282 15.59 14.95 -5.37
N SER A 283 14.49 15.09 -6.12
CA SER A 283 14.50 15.92 -7.33
C SER A 283 14.71 17.39 -6.97
N ARG A 284 15.31 18.17 -7.89
CA ARG A 284 15.46 19.64 -7.72
C ARG A 284 14.13 20.34 -7.47
N ILE A 285 13.05 19.87 -8.09
CA ILE A 285 11.68 20.39 -7.86
C ILE A 285 11.23 20.12 -6.43
N SER A 286 11.44 18.91 -5.92
CA SER A 286 11.07 18.56 -4.54
C SER A 286 11.83 19.39 -3.53
N ILE A 287 13.13 19.63 -3.75
CA ILE A 287 13.95 20.50 -2.88
C ILE A 287 13.44 21.95 -2.97
N LYS A 288 13.20 22.47 -4.18
CA LYS A 288 12.66 23.81 -4.40
C LYS A 288 11.34 24.02 -3.65
N ASN A 289 10.38 23.10 -3.78
CA ASN A 289 9.07 23.24 -3.16
C ASN A 289 9.15 23.30 -1.62
N ARG A 290 10.04 22.51 -1.02
CA ARG A 290 10.31 22.58 0.43
C ARG A 290 10.84 23.94 0.87
N LEU A 291 11.84 24.45 0.15
CA LEU A 291 12.43 25.76 0.45
C LEU A 291 11.43 26.89 0.23
N ILE A 292 10.56 26.80 -0.77
CA ILE A 292 9.46 27.76 -0.97
C ILE A 292 8.47 27.71 0.19
N ASN A 293 8.08 26.51 0.64
CA ASN A 293 7.15 26.37 1.77
C ASN A 293 7.74 26.96 3.06
N LEU A 294 9.04 26.78 3.30
CA LEU A 294 9.76 27.39 4.42
C LEU A 294 9.85 28.92 4.28
N HIS A 295 10.21 29.41 3.09
CA HIS A 295 10.27 30.85 2.80
C HIS A 295 8.92 31.52 3.07
N CYS A 296 7.84 31.00 2.49
CA CYS A 296 6.49 31.51 2.71
C CYS A 296 6.10 31.45 4.18
N PHE A 297 6.44 30.39 4.90
CA PHE A 297 6.18 30.30 6.33
C PHE A 297 6.90 31.40 7.12
N PHE A 298 8.22 31.55 6.94
CA PHE A 298 9.01 32.55 7.67
C PHE A 298 8.59 33.98 7.37
N ASP A 299 8.35 34.31 6.11
CA ASP A 299 7.86 35.64 5.73
C ASP A 299 6.50 35.94 6.37
N ARG A 300 5.57 34.97 6.32
CA ARG A 300 4.21 35.17 6.81
C ARG A 300 4.14 35.28 8.32
N ILE A 301 4.91 34.50 9.07
CA ILE A 301 4.90 34.63 10.53
C ILE A 301 5.50 35.97 10.99
N THR A 302 6.48 36.50 10.25
CA THR A 302 7.02 37.84 10.49
C THR A 302 6.01 38.93 10.12
N GLU A 303 5.43 38.86 8.92
CA GLU A 303 4.43 39.82 8.42
C GLU A 303 3.17 39.88 9.30
N TRP A 304 2.72 38.73 9.80
CA TRP A 304 1.53 38.62 10.66
C TRP A 304 1.81 38.89 12.14
N GLY A 305 3.06 39.22 12.51
CA GLY A 305 3.43 39.54 13.88
C GLY A 305 3.23 38.38 14.85
N TYR A 306 3.59 37.15 14.45
CA TYR A 306 3.58 36.02 15.38
C TYR A 306 4.63 36.23 16.48
N PRO A 307 4.45 35.62 17.66
CA PRO A 307 5.49 35.61 18.69
C PRO A 307 6.78 34.97 18.17
N ASP A 308 7.91 35.54 18.58
CA ASP A 308 9.26 35.05 18.28
C ASP A 308 9.51 34.77 16.79
N PRO A 309 9.25 35.74 15.87
CA PRO A 309 9.52 35.54 14.45
C PRO A 309 11.04 35.56 14.19
N PRO A 310 11.48 35.04 13.03
CA PRO A 310 12.85 35.21 12.59
C PRO A 310 13.28 36.67 12.62
N GLN A 311 14.47 36.95 13.16
CA GLN A 311 14.98 38.32 13.32
C GLN A 311 15.42 38.97 12.00
N ARG A 312 15.49 38.19 10.92
CA ARG A 312 15.90 38.63 9.59
C ARG A 312 15.35 37.68 8.51
N PRO A 313 15.25 38.12 7.24
CA PRO A 313 14.94 37.21 6.14
C PRO A 313 15.94 36.05 6.08
N LEU A 314 15.43 34.83 6.02
CA LEU A 314 16.23 33.60 6.14
C LEU A 314 16.47 32.88 4.82
N ILE A 315 15.57 33.00 3.86
CA ILE A 315 15.64 32.35 2.54
C ILE A 315 15.49 33.45 1.48
N PHE A 316 16.29 33.38 0.42
CA PHE A 316 16.28 34.33 -0.68
C PHE A 316 15.99 33.63 -2.00
N ALA A 317 15.63 34.38 -3.05
CA ALA A 317 15.37 33.81 -4.37
C ALA A 317 16.55 32.97 -4.90
N GLY A 318 17.78 33.40 -4.64
CA GLY A 318 19.01 32.69 -5.01
C GLY A 318 19.23 31.35 -4.28
N ASP A 319 18.47 31.07 -3.22
CA ASP A 319 18.54 29.78 -2.53
C ASP A 319 17.82 28.65 -3.25
N LEU A 320 16.85 29.00 -4.08
CA LEU A 320 16.00 28.03 -4.74
C LEU A 320 16.81 27.38 -5.87
N PRO A 321 16.90 26.03 -5.91
CA PRO A 321 17.64 25.38 -6.98
C PRO A 321 16.97 25.69 -8.32
N ILE A 322 17.81 25.99 -9.33
CA ILE A 322 17.36 26.13 -10.71
C ILE A 322 16.84 24.77 -11.16
N VAL A 323 15.57 24.75 -11.55
CA VAL A 323 14.89 23.57 -12.04
C VAL A 323 14.95 23.60 -13.56
N ASP A 324 15.62 22.61 -14.13
CA ASP A 324 15.49 22.31 -15.56
C ASP A 324 14.04 21.88 -15.79
N LYS A 325 13.29 22.68 -16.55
CA LYS A 325 11.92 22.33 -16.95
C LYS A 325 12.04 21.46 -18.19
N PRO A 326 11.88 20.12 -18.09
CA PRO A 326 11.82 19.30 -19.29
C PRO A 326 10.64 19.80 -20.14
N LEU A 327 10.87 19.92 -21.44
CA LEU A 327 9.81 20.25 -22.38
C LEU A 327 8.64 19.26 -22.18
N PRO A 328 7.38 19.73 -22.15
CA PRO A 328 6.24 18.84 -22.08
C PRO A 328 6.36 17.76 -23.15
N ARG A 329 6.38 16.48 -22.75
CA ARG A 329 6.36 15.37 -23.70
C ARG A 329 4.94 15.19 -24.19
N PHE A 330 4.64 15.76 -25.35
CA PHE A 330 3.44 15.43 -26.08
C PHE A 330 3.54 14.01 -26.63
N LEU A 331 2.40 13.33 -26.74
CA LEU A 331 2.31 12.11 -27.54
C LEU A 331 2.47 12.54 -29.00
N ASP A 332 3.37 11.88 -29.74
CA ASP A 332 3.37 11.98 -31.19
C ASP A 332 2.15 11.25 -31.77
N ASP A 333 1.84 11.49 -33.05
CA ASP A 333 0.67 10.91 -33.72
C ASP A 333 0.67 9.38 -33.68
N ALA A 334 1.85 8.76 -33.73
CA ALA A 334 2.00 7.31 -33.68
C ALA A 334 1.64 6.76 -32.27
N ALA A 335 2.14 7.40 -31.22
CA ALA A 335 1.84 7.07 -29.83
C ALA A 335 0.38 7.36 -29.49
N ALA A 336 -0.18 8.47 -29.97
CA ALA A 336 -1.59 8.81 -29.83
C ALA A 336 -2.48 7.76 -30.52
N THR A 337 -2.13 7.36 -31.76
CA THR A 337 -2.84 6.31 -32.49
C THR A 337 -2.78 4.97 -31.76
N LYS A 338 -1.61 4.62 -31.20
CA LYS A 338 -1.43 3.40 -30.41
C LYS A 338 -2.29 3.44 -29.13
N LEU A 339 -2.35 4.58 -28.45
CA LEU A 339 -3.18 4.78 -27.27
C LEU A 339 -4.67 4.65 -27.61
N MET A 340 -5.12 5.23 -28.72
CA MET A 340 -6.52 5.13 -29.17
C MET A 340 -6.91 3.68 -29.52
N ARG A 341 -6.02 2.94 -30.20
CA ARG A 341 -6.26 1.51 -30.50
C ARG A 341 -6.35 0.68 -29.22
N ALA A 342 -5.44 0.91 -28.27
CA ALA A 342 -5.45 0.21 -26.99
C ALA A 342 -6.70 0.54 -26.18
N SER A 343 -7.12 1.80 -26.15
CA SER A 343 -8.33 2.25 -25.46
C SER A 343 -9.58 1.60 -26.04
N ARG A 344 -9.77 1.58 -27.36
CA ARG A 344 -10.94 0.94 -28.00
C ARG A 344 -11.07 -0.55 -27.69
N ALA A 345 -9.96 -1.22 -27.44
CA ALA A 345 -9.92 -2.63 -27.05
C ALA A 345 -10.13 -2.85 -25.54
N ASP A 346 -10.20 -1.79 -24.72
CA ASP A 346 -10.42 -1.89 -23.28
C ASP A 346 -11.89 -2.27 -22.98
N PRO A 347 -12.15 -3.33 -22.20
CA PRO A 347 -13.51 -3.74 -21.85
C PRO A 347 -14.25 -2.71 -20.99
N ASP A 348 -13.55 -1.81 -20.28
CA ASP A 348 -14.17 -0.78 -19.43
C ASP A 348 -14.67 0.43 -20.26
N PRO A 349 -16.00 0.65 -20.34
CA PRO A 349 -16.56 1.80 -21.07
C PRO A 349 -16.11 3.15 -20.51
N LEU A 350 -15.82 3.25 -19.20
CA LEU A 350 -15.38 4.50 -18.58
C LEU A 350 -13.94 4.83 -19.00
N SER A 351 -13.05 3.84 -19.04
CA SER A 351 -11.67 4.00 -19.52
C SER A 351 -11.62 4.49 -20.97
N ARG A 352 -12.49 3.94 -21.83
CA ARG A 352 -12.66 4.39 -23.22
C ARG A 352 -13.04 5.86 -23.31
N LEU A 353 -14.11 6.24 -22.61
CA LEU A 353 -14.60 7.61 -22.61
C LEU A 353 -13.55 8.60 -22.07
N ILE A 354 -12.80 8.24 -21.03
CA ILE A 354 -11.76 9.11 -20.44
C ILE A 354 -10.63 9.37 -21.44
N VAL A 355 -10.20 8.37 -22.19
CA VAL A 355 -9.12 8.52 -23.18
C VAL A 355 -9.60 9.32 -24.39
N GLU A 356 -10.83 9.07 -24.87
CA GLU A 356 -11.44 9.81 -25.97
C GLU A 356 -11.63 11.29 -25.63
N LEU A 357 -12.24 11.59 -24.48
CA LEU A 357 -12.34 12.96 -23.96
C LEU A 357 -10.96 13.57 -23.67
N GLY A 358 -10.00 12.72 -23.32
CA GLY A 358 -8.67 13.15 -22.92
C GLY A 358 -7.77 13.62 -24.06
N LEU A 359 -7.99 13.07 -25.26
CA LEU A 359 -7.32 13.43 -26.49
C LEU A 359 -8.13 14.44 -27.33
N GLY A 360 -9.44 14.58 -27.06
CA GLY A 360 -10.36 15.43 -27.83
C GLY A 360 -10.47 16.91 -27.43
N GLY A 361 -9.79 17.38 -26.37
CA GLY A 361 -9.90 18.80 -25.97
C GLY A 361 -8.82 19.33 -25.02
N PRO A 362 -8.52 20.65 -25.06
CA PRO A 362 -7.47 21.28 -24.27
C PRO A 362 -7.99 21.60 -22.86
N HIS A 363 -8.16 20.58 -22.01
CA HIS A 363 -8.54 20.80 -20.61
C HIS A 363 -7.62 20.08 -19.62
N PRO A 364 -7.07 20.80 -18.62
CA PRO A 364 -6.20 20.22 -17.61
C PRO A 364 -6.95 19.19 -16.73
N GLU A 365 -6.24 18.15 -16.30
CA GLU A 365 -6.76 16.96 -15.60
C GLU A 365 -7.67 17.24 -14.39
N GLY A 366 -7.52 18.41 -13.75
CA GLY A 366 -8.32 18.81 -12.59
C GLY A 366 -9.78 19.20 -12.86
N VAL A 367 -10.17 19.42 -14.11
CA VAL A 367 -11.56 19.77 -14.48
C VAL A 367 -12.41 18.52 -14.75
N ARG A 368 -11.79 17.42 -15.16
CA ARG A 368 -12.52 16.23 -15.68
C ARG A 368 -13.25 15.42 -14.62
N VAL A 369 -12.81 15.46 -13.35
CA VAL A 369 -13.51 14.79 -12.24
C VAL A 369 -14.78 15.54 -11.82
N ARG A 370 -15.01 16.75 -12.32
CA ARG A 370 -16.15 17.61 -11.96
C ARG A 370 -17.25 17.68 -13.02
N LEU A 371 -17.27 16.75 -13.98
CA LEU A 371 -18.45 16.52 -14.83
C LEU A 371 -19.51 15.80 -13.97
N ARG A 372 -20.21 16.59 -13.14
CA ARG A 372 -21.45 16.15 -12.49
C ARG A 372 -22.44 15.76 -13.58
N LEU A 373 -23.21 14.72 -13.27
CA LEU A 373 -24.44 14.26 -13.90
C LEU A 373 -25.55 15.34 -13.89
N ASP A 374 -25.27 16.56 -14.36
CA ASP A 374 -26.17 17.72 -14.31
C ASP A 374 -26.64 18.19 -15.70
N GLU A 375 -26.25 17.50 -16.77
CA GLU A 375 -26.74 17.82 -18.14
C GLU A 375 -27.97 17.01 -18.57
N ARG A 376 -28.42 16.03 -17.77
CA ARG A 376 -29.68 15.31 -18.03
C ARG A 376 -30.91 15.89 -17.33
N GLN A 377 -30.75 16.86 -16.44
CA GLN A 377 -31.87 17.54 -15.78
C GLN A 377 -32.36 18.76 -16.59
N VAL A 378 -31.46 19.49 -17.25
CA VAL A 378 -31.79 20.72 -18.00
C VAL A 378 -32.63 20.46 -19.25
N HIS A 379 -32.61 19.24 -19.81
CA HIS A 379 -33.45 18.87 -20.95
C HIS A 379 -34.85 18.33 -20.59
N ARG A 380 -35.11 17.99 -19.32
CA ARG A 380 -36.47 17.64 -18.84
C ARG A 380 -37.26 18.86 -18.38
N ASP A 381 -36.62 19.87 -17.79
CA ASP A 381 -37.33 21.06 -17.31
C ASP A 381 -37.70 22.06 -18.42
N ARG A 382 -37.09 21.98 -19.61
CA ARG A 382 -37.51 22.77 -20.78
C ARG A 382 -38.71 22.19 -21.54
N GLN A 383 -39.09 20.93 -21.30
CA GLN A 383 -40.31 20.34 -21.88
C GLN A 383 -41.54 20.45 -20.96
N VAL A 384 -41.36 20.69 -19.65
CA VAL A 384 -42.48 20.87 -18.71
C VAL A 384 -43.00 22.33 -18.71
N VAL A 385 -42.15 23.32 -19.00
CA VAL A 385 -42.57 24.74 -19.08
C VAL A 385 -43.26 25.11 -20.41
N ARG A 386 -43.14 24.29 -21.46
CA ARG A 386 -43.86 24.49 -22.75
C ARG A 386 -45.23 23.80 -22.82
N ARG A 387 -45.66 23.07 -21.79
CA ARG A 387 -46.98 22.41 -21.73
C ARG A 387 -48.01 23.08 -20.80
N HIS A 388 -47.66 24.20 -20.16
CA HIS A 388 -48.56 25.00 -19.31
C HIS A 388 -48.85 26.42 -19.87
N MET A 389 -48.62 26.64 -21.18
CA MET A 389 -48.98 27.89 -21.87
C MET A 389 -49.86 27.67 -23.10
N ILE A 390 -50.71 26.62 -23.05
CA ILE A 390 -51.87 26.43 -23.92
C ILE A 390 -52.96 25.88 -22.99
N HIS A 391 -54.08 26.60 -22.87
CA HIS A 391 -55.11 26.53 -21.80
C HIS A 391 -54.75 27.22 -20.46
N VAL A 392 -54.85 28.56 -20.42
CA VAL A 392 -56.00 29.35 -19.92
C VAL A 392 -55.73 30.81 -20.27
#